data_AF-A0A174G3B5-F1
#
_entry.id   AF-A0A174G3B5-F1
#
_cell.length_a   1.000
_cell.length_b   1.000
_cell.length_c   1.000
_cell.angle_alpha   90.00
_cell.angle_beta   90.00
_cell.angle_gamma   90.00
#
_symmetry.space_group_name_H-M   'P 1'
#
loop_
_entity.id
_entity.type
_entity.pdbx_description
1 polymer ?
#
loop_
_entity_poly.entity_id
_entity_poly.type
_entity_poly.pdbx_seq_one_letter_code
_entity_poly.pdbx_strand_id
1 'polypeptide(L)'
;MDNSMEIQDIRTRLEQFQANKDPRLKNTMSVPEMRRLLGLKKTESYWLVHRNFFETKIIDGKMRVDIESFEKWYANQVKHKKVNGEEPGAELMKTSYSFKDAANLLGINSSNLYEIWRDENLETITVDFVKRLPIEVLPCIGCD
;
A
#
# COMPACT_ATOMS: atom_id res chain seq x y z
N MET A 1 30.58 -3.06 11.64
CA MET A 1 29.27 -2.38 11.63
C MET A 1 29.55 -0.89 11.82
N ASP A 2 29.18 0.06 10.97
CA ASP A 2 28.53 0.03 9.66
C ASP A 2 28.61 1.45 9.02
N ASN A 3 29.66 1.73 8.24
CA ASN A 3 29.82 3.01 7.52
C ASN A 3 28.66 3.28 6.52
N SER A 4 27.91 2.24 6.11
CA SER A 4 26.77 2.40 5.21
C SER A 4 25.55 2.98 5.93
N MET A 5 25.30 2.60 7.19
CA MET A 5 24.17 3.13 7.97
C MET A 5 24.34 4.62 8.28
N GLU A 6 25.57 5.04 8.61
CA GLU A 6 25.90 6.44 8.89
C GLU A 6 25.76 7.33 7.64
N ILE A 7 26.23 6.86 6.48
CA ILE A 7 26.04 7.57 5.20
C ILE A 7 24.56 7.70 4.82
N GLN A 8 23.73 6.69 5.15
CA GLN A 8 22.29 6.73 4.89
C GLN A 8 21.58 7.74 5.79
N ASP A 9 21.96 7.82 7.07
CA ASP A 9 21.40 8.78 8.01
C ASP A 9 21.74 10.23 7.59
N ILE A 10 23.01 10.49 7.24
CA ILE A 10 23.46 11.79 6.73
C ILE A 10 22.65 12.20 5.48
N ARG A 11 22.46 11.29 4.52
CA ARG A 11 21.64 11.56 3.32
C ARG A 11 20.20 11.90 3.67
N THR A 12 19.60 11.15 4.59
CA THR A 12 18.21 11.36 5.01
C THR A 12 18.05 12.73 5.66
N ARG A 13 18.97 13.12 6.55
CA ARG A 13 18.95 14.45 7.19
C ARG A 13 19.12 15.59 6.17
N LEU A 14 20.00 15.42 5.18
CA LEU A 14 20.18 16.40 4.11
C LEU A 14 18.93 16.54 3.23
N GLU A 15 18.25 15.42 2.93
CA GLU A 15 16.98 15.42 2.19
C GLU A 15 15.88 16.16 2.98
N GLN A 16 15.75 15.89 4.28
CA GLN A 16 14.79 16.58 5.17
C GLN A 16 15.08 18.08 5.27
N PHE A 17 16.35 18.47 5.42
CA PHE A 17 16.75 19.87 5.45
C PHE A 17 16.36 20.60 4.16
N GLN A 18 16.58 19.98 3.00
CA GLN A 18 16.16 20.53 1.70
C GLN A 18 14.63 20.64 1.60
N ALA A 19 13.90 19.60 2.03
CA ALA A 19 12.44 19.60 2.00
C ALA A 19 11.81 20.69 2.87
N ASN A 20 12.43 21.01 4.01
CA ASN A 20 11.97 22.09 4.88
C ASN A 20 12.24 23.49 4.31
N LYS A 21 13.26 23.64 3.46
CA LYS A 21 13.65 24.93 2.88
C LYS A 21 12.86 25.27 1.61
N ASP A 22 12.49 24.26 0.82
CA ASP A 22 11.75 24.45 -0.44
C ASP A 22 10.29 23.99 -0.29
N PRO A 23 9.30 24.92 -0.34
CA PRO A 23 7.88 24.60 -0.26
C PRO A 23 7.42 23.55 -1.27
N ARG A 24 8.04 23.47 -2.46
CA ARG A 24 7.70 22.49 -3.50
C ARG A 24 8.02 21.05 -3.08
N LEU A 25 8.97 20.88 -2.16
CA LEU A 25 9.43 19.59 -1.67
C LEU A 25 8.65 19.11 -0.44
N LYS A 26 7.97 20.00 0.28
CA LYS A 26 7.31 19.72 1.58
C LYS A 26 6.34 18.53 1.55
N ASN A 27 5.56 18.39 0.48
CA ASN A 27 4.54 17.33 0.33
C ASN A 27 5.03 16.17 -0.54
N THR A 28 6.34 16.00 -0.65
CA THR A 28 6.93 14.94 -1.47
C THR A 28 8.04 14.21 -0.74
N MET A 29 8.29 12.97 -1.16
CA MET A 29 9.44 12.18 -0.71
C MET A 29 10.31 11.77 -1.90
N SER A 30 11.58 11.44 -1.67
CA SER A 30 12.44 10.91 -2.74
C SER A 30 12.12 9.42 -2.99
N VAL A 31 12.37 8.90 -4.20
CA VAL A 31 12.24 7.45 -4.46
C VAL A 31 13.14 6.61 -3.53
N PRO A 32 14.39 7.03 -3.24
CA PRO A 32 15.20 6.37 -2.21
C PRO A 32 14.59 6.38 -0.80
N GLU A 33 13.91 7.46 -0.41
CA GLU A 33 13.20 7.57 0.86
C GLU A 33 12.02 6.61 0.93
N MET A 34 11.14 6.63 -0.07
CA MET A 34 10.03 5.67 -0.21
C MET A 34 10.53 4.21 -0.19
N ARG A 35 11.64 3.93 -0.88
CA ARG A 35 12.26 2.59 -0.89
C ARG A 35 12.66 2.16 0.53
N ARG A 36 13.24 3.05 1.33
CA ARG A 36 13.61 2.77 2.72
C ARG A 36 12.36 2.57 3.59
N LEU A 37 11.35 3.42 3.40
CA LEU A 37 10.08 3.33 4.11
C LEU A 37 9.43 1.95 3.93
N LEU A 38 9.45 1.42 2.71
CA LEU A 38 8.89 0.11 2.36
C LEU A 38 9.87 -1.08 2.47
N GLY A 39 11.14 -0.84 2.81
CA GLY A 39 12.15 -1.90 2.90
C GLY A 39 12.46 -2.61 1.57
N LEU A 40 12.25 -1.93 0.44
CA LEU A 40 12.33 -2.53 -0.89
C LEU A 40 13.75 -2.50 -1.48
N LYS A 41 13.99 -3.38 -2.45
CA LYS A 41 15.17 -3.27 -3.32
C LYS A 41 14.98 -2.15 -4.33
N LYS A 42 16.09 -1.68 -4.92
CA LYS A 42 16.07 -0.59 -5.91
C LYS A 42 15.10 -0.92 -7.07
N THR A 43 15.24 -2.08 -7.69
CA THR A 43 14.42 -2.48 -8.84
C THR A 43 12.93 -2.48 -8.51
N GLU A 44 12.53 -2.99 -7.35
CA GLU A 44 11.13 -3.03 -6.91
C GLU A 44 10.56 -1.64 -6.67
N SER A 45 11.32 -0.76 -6.01
CA SER A 45 10.86 0.62 -5.78
C SER A 45 10.63 1.40 -7.08
N TYR A 46 11.49 1.22 -8.10
CA TYR A 46 11.28 1.84 -9.40
C TYR A 46 10.12 1.21 -10.15
N TRP A 47 9.87 -0.10 -10.00
CA TRP A 47 8.70 -0.75 -10.59
C TRP A 47 7.39 -0.14 -10.08
N LEU A 48 7.29 0.16 -8.79
CA LEU A 48 6.10 0.84 -8.23
C LEU A 48 5.83 2.18 -8.90
N VAL A 49 6.88 2.98 -9.10
CA VAL A 49 6.75 4.29 -9.76
C VAL A 49 6.30 4.13 -11.22
N HIS A 50 6.89 3.20 -11.97
CA HIS A 50 6.53 2.99 -13.38
C HIS A 50 5.10 2.44 -13.58
N ARG A 51 4.52 1.85 -12.54
CA ARG A 51 3.14 1.34 -12.55
C ARG A 51 2.11 2.41 -12.22
N ASN A 52 2.54 3.65 -11.91
CA ASN A 52 1.68 4.77 -11.58
C ASN A 52 0.69 4.47 -10.43
N PHE A 53 1.14 3.73 -9.42
CA PHE A 53 0.32 3.45 -8.23
C PHE A 53 -0.01 4.71 -7.42
N PHE A 54 0.86 5.71 -7.51
CA PHE A 54 0.75 7.00 -6.85
C PHE A 54 1.36 8.06 -7.76
N GLU A 55 1.09 9.33 -7.47
CA GLU A 55 1.54 10.45 -8.28
C GLU A 55 3.04 10.70 -8.10
N THR A 56 3.69 11.02 -9.21
CA THR A 56 5.09 11.44 -9.20
C THR A 56 5.25 12.71 -10.04
N LYS A 57 6.20 13.55 -9.62
CA LYS A 57 6.56 14.79 -10.31
C LYS A 57 8.07 14.96 -10.34
N ILE A 58 8.55 15.68 -11.35
CA ILE A 58 9.96 16.04 -11.45
C ILE A 58 10.16 17.42 -10.84
N ILE A 59 11.03 17.53 -9.83
CA ILE A 59 11.43 18.79 -9.20
C ILE A 59 12.95 18.88 -9.27
N ASP A 60 13.45 19.94 -9.89
CA ASP A 60 14.88 20.19 -10.11
C ASP A 60 15.63 18.98 -10.70
N GLY A 61 15.01 18.36 -11.71
CA GLY A 61 15.55 17.19 -12.42
C GLY A 61 15.49 15.87 -11.64
N LYS A 62 14.87 15.85 -10.45
CA LYS A 62 14.75 14.66 -9.61
C LYS A 62 13.30 14.22 -9.49
N MET A 63 13.08 12.92 -9.59
CA MET A 63 11.77 12.30 -9.38
C MET A 63 11.38 12.34 -7.90
N ARG A 64 10.16 12.82 -7.65
CA ARG A 64 9.57 13.01 -6.33
C ARG A 64 8.22 12.31 -6.30
N VAL A 65 7.99 11.53 -5.25
CA VAL A 65 6.72 10.86 -4.98
C VAL A 65 5.87 11.82 -4.16
N ASP A 66 4.62 12.02 -4.56
CA ASP A 66 3.67 12.79 -3.78
C ASP A 66 3.20 11.99 -2.56
N ILE A 67 3.34 12.57 -1.37
CA ILE A 67 3.11 11.86 -0.11
C ILE A 67 1.63 11.46 0.04
N GLU A 68 0.71 12.35 -0.31
CA GLU A 68 -0.73 12.11 -0.13
C GLU A 68 -1.21 10.97 -1.04
N SER A 69 -0.82 11.03 -2.32
CA SER A 69 -1.17 9.95 -3.25
C SER A 69 -0.53 8.60 -2.86
N PHE A 70 0.68 8.62 -2.30
CA PHE A 70 1.35 7.43 -1.79
C PHE A 70 0.58 6.83 -0.61
N GLU A 71 0.20 7.63 0.39
CA GLU A 71 -0.54 7.15 1.55
C GLU A 71 -1.94 6.64 1.17
N LYS A 72 -2.60 7.31 0.21
CA LYS A 72 -3.88 6.84 -0.35
C LYS A 72 -3.74 5.46 -1.00
N TRP A 73 -2.69 5.25 -1.79
CA TRP A 73 -2.38 3.93 -2.35
C TRP A 73 -2.05 2.92 -1.25
N TYR A 74 -1.23 3.30 -0.27
CA TYR A 74 -0.82 2.42 0.85
C TYR A 74 -2.02 1.92 1.66
N ALA A 75 -3.01 2.77 1.89
CA ALA A 75 -4.24 2.42 2.59
C ALA A 75 -5.19 1.54 1.77
N ASN A 76 -4.93 1.35 0.47
CA ASN A 76 -5.77 0.59 -0.46
C ASN A 76 -5.05 -0.59 -1.14
N GLN A 77 -3.88 -0.99 -0.64
CA GLN A 77 -3.08 -2.09 -1.19
C GLN A 77 -2.82 -3.17 -0.11
N VAL A 78 -2.40 -4.37 -0.50
CA VAL A 78 -2.25 -5.53 0.43
C VAL A 78 -0.86 -6.16 0.44
N LYS A 79 0.06 -5.69 -0.39
CA LYS A 79 1.34 -6.34 -0.67
C LYS A 79 2.54 -5.73 0.07
N HIS A 80 2.65 -4.41 0.06
CA HIS A 80 3.84 -3.70 0.53
C HIS A 80 3.66 -3.25 1.99
N LYS A 81 4.64 -3.53 2.85
CA LYS A 81 4.59 -3.11 4.26
C LYS A 81 5.64 -2.05 4.54
N LYS A 82 5.31 -1.07 5.39
CA LYS A 82 6.29 -0.16 5.97
C LYS A 82 7.19 -0.94 6.93
N VAL A 83 8.50 -0.67 6.92
CA VAL A 83 9.48 -1.38 7.77
C VAL A 83 9.16 -1.22 9.25
N ASN A 84 8.80 0.01 9.66
CA ASN A 84 8.47 0.37 11.03
C ASN A 84 7.17 1.21 11.04
N GLY A 85 6.08 0.65 10.51
CA GLY A 85 4.83 1.40 10.38
C GLY A 85 3.59 0.51 10.49
N GLU A 86 2.45 1.14 10.26
CA GLU A 86 1.15 0.46 10.24
C GLU A 86 1.04 -0.57 9.11
N GLU A 87 0.19 -1.57 9.30
CA GLU A 87 -0.15 -2.52 8.25
C GLU A 87 -0.87 -1.80 7.09
N PRO A 88 -0.66 -2.23 5.84
CA PRO A 88 -1.31 -1.63 4.69
C PRO A 88 -2.80 -1.98 4.64
N GLY A 89 -3.54 -1.26 3.80
CA GLY A 89 -4.93 -1.61 3.52
C GLY A 89 -5.93 -1.10 4.56
N ALA A 90 -5.58 -0.11 5.38
CA ALA A 90 -6.48 0.43 6.42
C ALA A 90 -7.84 0.90 5.88
N GLU A 91 -7.89 1.53 4.70
CA GLU A 91 -9.16 1.89 4.05
C GLU A 91 -9.80 0.69 3.33
N LEU A 92 -8.97 -0.19 2.75
CA LEU A 92 -9.44 -1.39 2.08
C LEU A 92 -10.20 -2.35 3.03
N MET A 93 -9.75 -2.46 4.27
CA MET A 93 -10.39 -3.31 5.30
C MET A 93 -11.76 -2.79 5.72
N LYS A 94 -12.06 -1.50 5.54
CA LYS A 94 -13.38 -0.92 5.83
C LYS A 94 -14.42 -1.24 4.77
N THR A 95 -13.98 -1.66 3.59
CA THR A 95 -14.85 -1.85 2.42
C THR A 95 -14.83 -3.28 1.90
N SER A 96 -13.85 -4.10 2.31
CA SER A 96 -13.73 -5.48 1.83
C SER A 96 -13.00 -6.43 2.77
N TYR A 97 -13.38 -7.70 2.70
CA TYR A 97 -12.66 -8.80 3.34
C TYR A 97 -11.80 -9.58 2.35
N SER A 98 -10.72 -10.18 2.83
CA SER A 98 -10.13 -11.30 2.09
C SER A 98 -11.08 -12.49 2.16
N PHE A 99 -11.01 -13.42 1.18
CA PHE A 99 -11.77 -14.67 1.25
C PHE A 99 -11.50 -15.44 2.55
N LYS A 100 -10.28 -15.39 3.06
CA LYS A 100 -9.91 -16.05 4.31
C LYS A 100 -10.62 -15.39 5.50
N ASP A 101 -10.60 -14.06 5.59
CA ASP A 101 -11.21 -13.35 6.70
C ASP A 101 -12.73 -13.53 6.70
N ALA A 102 -13.36 -13.45 5.53
CA ALA A 102 -14.79 -13.70 5.40
C ALA A 102 -15.16 -15.15 5.74
N ALA A 103 -14.37 -16.14 5.31
CA ALA A 103 -14.62 -17.54 5.64
C ALA A 103 -14.49 -17.80 7.15
N ASN A 104 -13.49 -17.20 7.80
CA ASN A 104 -13.33 -17.24 9.25
C ASN A 104 -14.52 -16.60 9.97
N LEU A 105 -15.00 -15.44 9.49
CA LEU A 105 -16.17 -14.75 10.05
C LEU A 105 -17.44 -15.60 9.96
N LEU A 106 -17.63 -16.31 8.84
CA LEU A 106 -18.78 -17.17 8.59
C LEU A 106 -18.66 -18.58 9.19
N GLY A 107 -17.49 -18.94 9.74
CA GLY A 107 -17.24 -20.28 10.29
C GLY A 107 -17.19 -21.39 9.22
N ILE A 108 -16.86 -21.07 7.97
CA ILE A 108 -16.77 -22.03 6.86
C ILE A 108 -15.35 -22.11 6.30
N ASN A 109 -15.09 -23.14 5.48
CA ASN A 109 -13.83 -23.24 4.76
C ASN A 109 -13.77 -22.20 3.63
N SER A 110 -12.61 -21.56 3.43
CA SER A 110 -12.42 -20.56 2.38
C SER A 110 -12.60 -21.10 0.95
N SER A 111 -12.33 -22.39 0.72
CA SER A 111 -12.58 -23.03 -0.57
C SER A 111 -14.09 -23.13 -0.85
N ASN A 112 -14.87 -23.52 0.16
CA ASN A 112 -16.34 -23.56 0.03
C ASN A 112 -16.90 -22.17 -0.22
N LEU A 113 -16.40 -21.16 0.49
CA LEU A 113 -16.80 -19.77 0.26
C LEU A 113 -16.48 -19.33 -1.19
N TYR A 114 -15.33 -19.73 -1.72
CA TYR A 114 -14.97 -19.42 -3.11
C TYR A 114 -15.90 -20.07 -4.13
N GLU A 115 -16.25 -21.34 -3.93
CA GLU A 115 -17.19 -22.06 -4.78
C GLU A 115 -18.57 -21.40 -4.77
N ILE A 116 -19.12 -21.13 -3.58
CA ILE A 116 -20.39 -20.43 -3.41
C ILE A 116 -20.35 -19.06 -4.12
N TRP A 117 -19.31 -18.26 -3.89
CA TRP A 117 -19.20 -16.93 -4.48
C TRP A 117 -19.18 -16.95 -6.01
N ARG A 118 -18.48 -17.95 -6.58
CA ARG A 118 -18.39 -18.15 -8.02
C ARG A 118 -19.72 -18.63 -8.60
N ASP A 119 -20.35 -19.61 -7.95
CA ASP A 119 -21.56 -20.27 -8.46
C ASP A 119 -22.77 -19.31 -8.41
N GLU A 120 -22.83 -18.45 -7.38
CA GLU A 120 -23.80 -17.34 -7.26
C GLU A 120 -23.44 -16.12 -8.13
N ASN A 121 -22.31 -16.16 -8.85
CA ASN A 121 -21.81 -15.07 -9.71
C ASN A 121 -21.76 -13.70 -9.01
N LEU A 122 -21.31 -13.68 -7.75
CA LEU A 122 -21.24 -12.49 -6.91
C LEU A 122 -20.05 -11.61 -7.30
N GLU A 123 -20.21 -10.29 -7.16
CA GLU A 123 -19.17 -9.33 -7.48
C GLU A 123 -17.95 -9.46 -6.56
N THR A 124 -16.77 -9.13 -7.10
CA THR A 124 -15.51 -9.08 -6.35
C THR A 124 -14.74 -7.83 -6.75
N ILE A 125 -14.00 -7.26 -5.81
CA ILE A 125 -13.00 -6.25 -6.12
C ILE A 125 -11.64 -6.92 -6.26
N THR A 126 -10.81 -6.42 -7.18
CA THR A 126 -9.43 -6.90 -7.34
C THR A 126 -8.46 -5.81 -6.89
N VAL A 127 -7.62 -6.14 -5.92
CA VAL A 127 -6.59 -5.25 -5.39
C VAL A 127 -5.26 -5.99 -5.41
N ASP A 128 -4.23 -5.42 -6.05
CA ASP A 128 -2.91 -6.05 -6.22
C ASP A 128 -2.97 -7.51 -6.71
N PHE A 129 -3.83 -7.79 -7.69
CA PHE A 129 -4.05 -9.14 -8.23
C PHE A 129 -4.72 -10.14 -7.26
N VAL A 130 -5.20 -9.66 -6.11
CA VAL A 130 -5.93 -10.45 -5.12
C VAL A 130 -7.41 -10.09 -5.16
N LYS A 131 -8.28 -11.09 -5.34
CA LYS A 131 -9.72 -10.91 -5.24
C LYS A 131 -10.14 -10.73 -3.78
N ARG A 132 -11.06 -9.81 -3.55
CA ARG A 132 -11.64 -9.50 -2.23
C ARG A 132 -13.15 -9.38 -2.32
N LEU A 133 -13.79 -9.60 -1.19
CA LEU A 133 -15.24 -9.61 -1.05
C LEU A 133 -15.71 -8.25 -0.54
N PRO A 134 -16.54 -7.52 -1.29
CA PRO A 134 -17.15 -6.29 -0.80
C PRO A 134 -17.98 -6.58 0.46
N ILE A 135 -17.85 -5.74 1.49
CA ILE A 135 -18.62 -5.92 2.73
C ILE A 135 -20.12 -5.84 2.47
N GLU A 136 -20.53 -4.96 1.56
CA GLU A 136 -21.93 -4.75 1.16
C GLU A 136 -22.57 -5.96 0.47
N VAL A 137 -21.76 -6.83 -0.16
CA VAL A 137 -22.24 -8.04 -0.85
C VAL A 137 -22.26 -9.24 0.10
N LEU A 138 -21.42 -9.24 1.14
CA LEU A 138 -21.51 -10.27 2.17
C LEU A 138 -22.89 -10.16 2.82
N PRO A 139 -23.73 -11.19 2.70
CA PRO A 139 -25.07 -11.13 3.26
C PRO A 139 -24.94 -10.86 4.76
N CYS A 140 -25.91 -10.13 5.31
CA CYS A 140 -26.12 -10.02 6.75
C CYS A 140 -26.45 -11.39 7.36
N ILE A 141 -25.53 -12.36 7.30
CA ILE A 141 -25.65 -13.68 7.91
C ILE A 141 -25.45 -13.46 9.41
N GLY A 142 -26.51 -13.00 10.08
CA GLY A 142 -26.51 -12.64 11.51
C GLY A 142 -27.31 -11.39 11.88
N CYS A 143 -28.01 -10.73 10.94
CA CYS A 143 -29.03 -9.73 11.27
C CYS A 143 -30.40 -10.40 11.32
N ASP A 144 -30.64 -11.18 12.38
CA ASP A 144 -31.97 -11.54 12.90
C ASP A 144 -31.96 -11.34 14.42
#